data_AF-A0A940SNH7-F1
#
_entry.id   AF-A0A940SNH7-F1
#
_cell.length_a   1.000
_cell.length_b   1.000
_cell.length_c   1.000
_cell.angle_alpha   90.00
_cell.angle_beta   90.00
_cell.angle_gamma   90.00
#
_symmetry.space_group_name_H-M   'P 1'
#
loop_
_entity.id
_entity.type
_entity.pdbx_description
1 polymer ?
#
loop_
_entity_poly.entity_id
_entity_poly.type
_entity_poly.pdbx_seq_one_letter_code
_entity_poly.pdbx_strand_id
1 'polypeptide(L)'
;MALFQKKMPHTVKEGTVQEHLAVMRANYRDVPLRSKTLPQPLWLRLHKNDGLHIIYRDKDLLLSEGRIVYAYLVQANAMLFEEKNTLDLPLNLLYSMHPIAEAYPQFLMAIGRELFAYKNIPEEDTPEEYREMARILAAETDRSAVDFTISMPDPVHEGQMLENVDMHFCSAIAFHKDLPGSHLSGCSFLPVLAAPEKTSAVLILPKEYWTAPYYQL
;
A
#
# COMPACT_ATOMS: atom_id res chain seq x y z
N MET A 1 26.13 -16.18 -5.37
CA MET A 1 25.31 -17.41 -5.37
C MET A 1 23.86 -17.01 -5.64
N ALA A 2 23.37 -17.26 -6.85
CA ALA A 2 21.96 -17.04 -7.18
C ALA A 2 21.13 -18.13 -6.47
N LEU A 3 20.57 -17.79 -5.31
CA LEU A 3 19.50 -18.56 -4.70
C LEU A 3 18.36 -18.63 -5.72
N PHE A 4 17.94 -19.85 -6.07
CA PHE A 4 16.85 -20.16 -6.98
C PHE A 4 15.76 -19.09 -6.94
N GLN A 5 15.66 -18.26 -7.99
CA GLN A 5 14.47 -17.43 -8.16
C GLN A 5 13.30 -18.40 -8.30
N LYS A 6 12.37 -18.32 -7.36
CA LYS A 6 11.18 -19.15 -7.35
C LYS A 6 10.42 -18.85 -8.65
N LYS A 7 10.42 -19.80 -9.59
CA LYS A 7 9.76 -19.59 -10.89
C LYS A 7 8.26 -19.49 -10.63
N MET A 8 7.69 -18.32 -10.91
CA MET A 8 6.27 -18.10 -10.72
C MET A 8 5.47 -18.85 -11.81
N PRO A 9 4.41 -19.58 -11.45
CA PRO A 9 3.66 -20.43 -12.38
C PRO A 9 2.84 -19.62 -13.40
N HIS A 10 2.38 -18.43 -13.02
CA HIS A 10 1.52 -17.58 -13.84
C HIS A 10 2.27 -16.35 -14.34
N THR A 11 1.98 -15.98 -15.59
CA THR A 11 2.56 -14.81 -16.28
C THR A 11 1.45 -13.97 -16.90
N VAL A 12 1.65 -12.66 -16.91
CA VAL A 12 0.76 -11.68 -17.57
C VAL A 12 0.83 -11.83 -19.09
N LYS A 13 -0.30 -11.64 -19.80
CA LYS A 13 -0.39 -11.77 -21.26
C LYS A 13 -0.86 -10.49 -21.95
N GLU A 14 -1.88 -9.84 -21.42
CA GLU A 14 -2.55 -8.67 -22.00
C GLU A 14 -2.06 -7.35 -21.39
N GLY A 15 -1.49 -7.39 -20.17
CA GLY A 15 -0.88 -6.24 -19.52
C GLY A 15 -1.88 -5.29 -18.87
N THR A 16 -3.12 -5.72 -18.66
CA THR A 16 -4.14 -4.94 -17.96
C THR A 16 -3.90 -4.97 -16.45
N VAL A 17 -4.34 -3.92 -15.76
CA VAL A 17 -4.17 -3.79 -14.30
C VAL A 17 -4.80 -4.95 -13.54
N GLN A 18 -6.00 -5.36 -13.95
CA GLN A 18 -6.74 -6.46 -13.37
C GLN A 18 -6.02 -7.79 -13.61
N GLU A 19 -5.44 -8.00 -14.79
CA GLU A 19 -4.66 -9.20 -15.08
C GLU A 19 -3.39 -9.26 -14.24
N HIS A 20 -2.64 -8.15 -14.14
CA HIS A 20 -1.48 -8.06 -13.25
C HIS A 20 -1.84 -8.46 -11.81
N LEU A 21 -2.93 -7.92 -11.26
CA LEU A 21 -3.43 -8.27 -9.92
C LEU A 21 -3.84 -9.74 -9.80
N ALA A 22 -4.58 -10.26 -10.78
CA ALA A 22 -5.02 -11.66 -10.82
C ALA A 22 -3.83 -12.63 -10.86
N VAL A 23 -2.80 -12.32 -11.66
CA VAL A 23 -1.57 -13.13 -11.75
C VAL A 23 -0.79 -13.09 -10.43
N MET A 24 -0.66 -11.91 -9.79
CA MET A 24 -0.03 -11.80 -8.46
C MET A 24 -0.76 -12.67 -7.43
N ARG A 25 -2.09 -12.61 -7.40
CA ARG A 25 -2.94 -13.42 -6.51
C ARG A 25 -2.80 -14.92 -6.79
N ALA A 26 -2.81 -15.32 -8.05
CA ALA A 26 -2.65 -16.72 -8.43
C ALA A 26 -1.27 -17.27 -8.02
N ASN A 27 -0.20 -16.50 -8.28
CA ASN A 27 1.16 -16.86 -7.88
C ASN A 27 1.29 -16.97 -6.35
N TYR A 28 0.71 -16.02 -5.60
CA TYR A 28 0.74 -16.06 -4.14
C TYR A 28 -0.06 -17.23 -3.57
N ARG A 29 -1.22 -17.55 -4.16
CA ARG A 29 -2.04 -18.70 -3.73
C ARG A 29 -1.34 -20.02 -3.95
N ASP A 30 -0.73 -20.22 -5.11
CA ASP A 30 -0.12 -21.49 -5.48
C ASP A 30 1.25 -21.68 -4.82
N VAL A 31 1.92 -20.57 -4.52
CA VAL A 31 3.28 -20.55 -3.99
C VAL A 31 3.37 -19.62 -2.76
N PRO A 32 2.58 -19.84 -1.69
CA PRO A 32 2.41 -18.87 -0.62
C PRO A 32 3.68 -18.68 0.22
N LEU A 33 3.87 -17.45 0.67
CA LEU A 33 4.90 -17.13 1.66
C LEU A 33 4.29 -17.27 3.07
N ARG A 34 4.60 -18.35 3.77
CA ARG A 34 4.02 -18.63 5.10
C ARG A 34 4.69 -17.90 6.24
N SER A 35 5.94 -17.52 6.06
CA SER A 35 6.70 -16.76 7.05
C SER A 35 7.78 -15.96 6.37
N LYS A 36 8.11 -14.83 6.99
CA LYS A 36 9.18 -13.94 6.56
C LYS A 36 9.81 -13.29 7.77
N THR A 37 11.14 -13.26 7.77
CA THR A 37 11.89 -12.44 8.73
C THR A 37 11.96 -11.03 8.17
N LEU A 38 11.34 -10.09 8.88
CA LEU A 38 11.45 -8.66 8.57
C LEU A 38 12.57 -8.07 9.42
N PRO A 39 13.57 -7.40 8.82
CA PRO A 39 14.55 -6.66 9.60
C PRO A 39 13.83 -5.57 10.40
N GLN A 40 14.19 -5.38 11.66
CA GLN A 40 13.65 -4.28 12.46
C GLN A 40 14.63 -3.10 12.44
N PRO A 41 14.29 -1.97 11.80
CA PRO A 41 15.18 -0.82 11.69
C PRO A 41 15.57 -0.26 13.05
N LEU A 42 16.78 0.30 13.15
CA LEU A 42 17.28 0.87 14.39
C LEU A 42 16.35 1.98 14.91
N TRP A 43 15.88 2.87 14.03
CA TRP A 43 14.97 3.95 14.41
C TRP A 43 13.71 3.39 15.09
N LEU A 44 13.10 2.34 14.53
CA LEU A 44 11.91 1.74 15.11
C LEU A 44 12.19 1.04 16.45
N ARG A 45 13.36 0.40 16.58
CA ARG A 45 13.79 -0.22 17.84
C ARG A 45 14.00 0.80 18.97
N LEU A 46 14.47 2.00 18.63
CA LEU A 46 14.66 3.09 19.58
C LEU A 46 13.32 3.73 19.98
N HIS A 47 12.35 3.78 19.06
CA HIS A 47 10.99 4.28 19.32
C HIS A 47 10.02 3.14 19.63
N LYS A 48 10.08 2.61 20.86
CA LYS A 48 9.28 1.44 21.29
C LYS A 48 7.76 1.61 21.22
N ASN A 49 7.28 2.86 21.23
CA ASN A 49 5.86 3.19 21.19
C ASN A 49 5.38 3.60 19.78
N ASP A 50 6.23 3.49 18.77
CA ASP A 50 5.86 3.80 17.39
C ASP A 50 4.80 2.81 16.88
N GLY A 51 3.77 3.33 16.20
CA GLY A 51 2.65 2.51 15.71
C GLY A 51 3.08 1.41 14.74
N LEU A 52 4.22 1.56 14.05
CA LEU A 52 4.70 0.60 13.04
C LEU A 52 5.19 -0.74 13.63
N HIS A 53 5.31 -0.87 14.95
CA HIS A 53 5.52 -2.18 15.59
C HIS A 53 4.38 -3.17 15.28
N ILE A 54 3.19 -2.67 14.93
CA ILE A 54 2.04 -3.49 14.51
C ILE A 54 2.38 -4.40 13.32
N ILE A 55 3.23 -3.94 12.39
CA ILE A 55 3.63 -4.71 11.21
C ILE A 55 4.36 -5.98 11.64
N TYR A 56 5.23 -5.90 12.64
CA TYR A 56 5.98 -7.07 13.13
C TYR A 56 5.10 -8.03 13.91
N ARG A 57 4.11 -7.50 14.64
CA ARG A 57 3.11 -8.29 15.36
C ARG A 57 2.23 -9.09 14.40
N ASP A 58 1.76 -8.44 13.34
CA ASP A 58 0.69 -8.98 12.49
C ASP A 58 1.18 -9.52 11.14
N LYS A 59 2.50 -9.49 10.85
CA LYS A 59 3.06 -9.96 9.57
C LYS A 59 2.63 -11.38 9.22
N ASP A 60 2.57 -12.30 10.18
CA ASP A 60 2.25 -13.70 9.89
C ASP A 60 0.75 -13.87 9.61
N LEU A 61 -0.10 -13.03 10.21
CA LEU A 61 -1.52 -12.92 9.85
C LEU A 61 -1.69 -12.37 8.43
N LEU A 62 -0.99 -11.29 8.08
CA LEU A 62 -1.04 -10.73 6.73
C LEU A 62 -0.51 -11.70 5.66
N LEU A 63 0.55 -12.44 5.97
CA LEU A 63 1.12 -13.43 5.06
C LEU A 63 0.18 -14.63 4.82
N SER A 64 -0.60 -15.02 5.81
CA SER A 64 -1.49 -16.17 5.73
C SER A 64 -2.90 -15.84 5.22
N GLU A 65 -3.43 -14.67 5.60
CA GLU A 65 -4.83 -14.31 5.42
C GLU A 65 -5.04 -12.99 4.67
N GLY A 66 -3.96 -12.25 4.42
CA GLY A 66 -4.00 -11.00 3.68
C GLY A 66 -4.40 -11.20 2.23
N ARG A 67 -5.15 -10.23 1.71
CA ARG A 67 -5.52 -10.15 0.30
C ARG A 67 -4.58 -9.21 -0.41
N ILE A 68 -4.16 -9.59 -1.61
CA ILE A 68 -3.33 -8.73 -2.45
C ILE A 68 -4.22 -7.69 -3.11
N VAL A 69 -3.95 -6.41 -2.89
CA VAL A 69 -4.62 -5.26 -3.51
C VAL A 69 -3.59 -4.25 -3.99
N TYR A 70 -4.00 -3.32 -4.85
CA TYR A 70 -3.19 -2.14 -5.14
C TYR A 70 -3.44 -1.08 -4.06
N ALA A 71 -2.36 -0.48 -3.58
CA ALA A 71 -2.39 0.69 -2.71
C ALA A 71 -1.71 1.86 -3.42
N TYR A 72 -2.32 3.04 -3.35
CA TYR A 72 -1.72 4.28 -3.81
C TYR A 72 -0.73 4.83 -2.77
N LEU A 73 0.44 5.24 -3.23
CA LEU A 73 1.47 5.87 -2.41
C LEU A 73 1.14 7.35 -2.19
N VAL A 74 0.62 7.69 -1.01
CA VAL A 74 0.21 9.07 -0.67
C VAL A 74 1.43 9.92 -0.32
N GLN A 75 2.31 9.40 0.53
CA GLN A 75 3.54 10.09 0.97
C GLN A 75 4.61 9.05 1.29
N ALA A 76 5.87 9.35 1.00
CA ALA A 76 6.98 8.49 1.37
C ALA A 76 8.16 9.32 1.88
N ASN A 77 9.03 8.71 2.68
CA ASN A 77 10.33 9.31 2.98
C ASN A 77 11.15 9.46 1.69
N ALA A 78 11.72 10.64 1.43
CA ALA A 78 12.45 10.94 0.19
C ALA A 78 13.63 9.99 -0.07
N MET A 79 14.28 9.48 0.99
CA MET A 79 15.40 8.54 0.86
C MET A 79 14.96 7.18 0.26
N LEU A 80 13.66 6.86 0.26
CA LEU A 80 13.16 5.65 -0.41
C LEU A 80 13.33 5.72 -1.93
N PHE A 81 13.50 6.91 -2.51
CA PHE A 81 13.74 7.11 -3.96
C PHE A 81 15.23 7.12 -4.34
N GLU A 82 16.13 7.04 -3.36
CA GLU A 82 17.56 7.05 -3.61
C GLU A 82 18.08 5.63 -3.87
N GLU A 83 18.61 5.38 -5.07
CA GLU A 83 19.12 4.05 -5.49
C GLU A 83 20.18 3.46 -4.55
N LYS A 84 20.96 4.32 -3.86
CA LYS A 84 22.03 3.91 -2.94
C LYS A 84 21.56 3.75 -1.50
N ASN A 85 20.33 4.16 -1.18
CA ASN A 85 19.81 4.01 0.17
C ASN A 85 19.45 2.53 0.42
N THR A 86 19.79 2.06 1.61
CA THR A 86 19.49 0.68 2.07
C THR A 86 18.68 0.66 3.35
N LEU A 87 18.20 1.84 3.79
CA LEU A 87 17.36 1.96 4.96
C LEU A 87 15.92 1.57 4.63
N ASP A 88 15.33 0.74 5.50
CA ASP A 88 13.89 0.50 5.50
C ASP A 88 13.20 1.65 6.22
N LEU A 89 12.27 2.30 5.52
CA LEU A 89 11.71 3.59 5.93
C LEU A 89 10.18 3.59 5.80
N PRO A 90 9.50 4.45 6.58
CA PRO A 90 8.06 4.54 6.56
C PRO A 90 7.55 5.24 5.29
N LEU A 91 6.33 4.89 4.93
CA LEU A 91 5.51 5.55 3.92
C LEU A 91 4.02 5.47 4.31
N ASN A 92 3.18 6.25 3.65
CA ASN A 92 1.73 6.30 3.85
C ASN A 92 1.02 5.82 2.57
N LEU A 93 0.03 4.96 2.77
CA LEU A 93 -0.71 4.27 1.71
C LEU A 93 -2.20 4.53 1.84
N LEU A 94 -2.86 4.54 0.69
CA LEU A 94 -4.31 4.53 0.59
C LEU A 94 -4.74 3.32 -0.25
N TYR A 95 -5.63 2.49 0.27
CA TYR A 95 -6.16 1.33 -0.44
C TYR A 95 -7.64 1.12 -0.12
N SER A 96 -8.27 0.20 -0.84
CA SER A 96 -9.67 -0.19 -0.65
C SER A 96 -9.82 -1.68 -0.96
N MET A 97 -10.76 -2.33 -0.29
CA MET A 97 -11.19 -3.70 -0.58
C MET A 97 -12.37 -3.75 -1.54
N HIS A 98 -12.96 -2.59 -1.87
CA HIS A 98 -14.09 -2.49 -2.78
C HIS A 98 -13.69 -2.95 -4.19
N PRO A 99 -14.52 -3.75 -4.90
CA PRO A 99 -14.21 -4.21 -6.26
C PRO A 99 -13.90 -3.09 -7.26
N ILE A 100 -14.43 -1.89 -7.02
CA ILE A 100 -14.16 -0.72 -7.87
C ILE A 100 -12.68 -0.34 -7.85
N ALA A 101 -11.97 -0.48 -6.72
CA ALA A 101 -10.53 -0.19 -6.60
C ALA A 101 -9.66 -1.13 -7.43
N GLU A 102 -10.12 -2.36 -7.63
CA GLU A 102 -9.43 -3.31 -8.48
C GLU A 102 -9.63 -3.00 -9.96
N ALA A 103 -10.84 -2.58 -10.32
CA ALA A 103 -11.19 -2.28 -11.70
C ALA A 103 -10.69 -0.89 -12.16
N TYR A 104 -10.65 0.08 -11.26
CA TYR A 104 -10.36 1.48 -11.56
C TYR A 104 -9.45 2.15 -10.50
N PRO A 105 -8.24 1.63 -10.23
CA PRO A 105 -7.39 2.13 -9.14
C PRO A 105 -7.01 3.62 -9.24
N GLN A 106 -7.15 4.25 -10.41
CA GLN A 106 -6.92 5.68 -10.60
C GLN A 106 -7.75 6.58 -9.67
N PHE A 107 -8.91 6.12 -9.17
CA PHE A 107 -9.63 6.93 -8.18
C PHE A 107 -8.89 6.98 -6.84
N LEU A 108 -8.17 5.92 -6.44
CA LEU A 108 -7.31 5.96 -5.25
C LEU A 108 -6.24 7.03 -5.41
N MET A 109 -5.69 7.18 -6.62
CA MET A 109 -4.75 8.26 -6.93
C MET A 109 -5.42 9.64 -6.83
N ALA A 110 -6.64 9.81 -7.35
CA ALA A 110 -7.36 11.08 -7.27
C ALA A 110 -7.57 11.51 -5.80
N ILE A 111 -8.11 10.61 -4.98
CA ILE A 111 -8.34 10.85 -3.55
C ILE A 111 -7.01 11.05 -2.81
N GLY A 112 -6.01 10.21 -3.07
CA GLY A 112 -4.71 10.31 -2.42
C GLY A 112 -3.98 11.63 -2.73
N ARG A 113 -4.11 12.15 -3.96
CA ARG A 113 -3.58 13.46 -4.35
C ARG A 113 -4.34 14.60 -3.70
N GLU A 114 -5.66 14.52 -3.69
CA GLU A 114 -6.51 15.49 -3.00
C GLU A 114 -6.17 15.55 -1.51
N LEU A 115 -6.12 14.39 -0.85
CA LEU A 115 -5.72 14.28 0.55
C LEU A 115 -4.34 14.89 0.81
N PHE A 116 -3.35 14.57 -0.04
CA PHE A 116 -2.01 15.14 0.13
C PHE A 116 -1.98 16.66 -0.08
N ALA A 117 -2.86 17.22 -0.93
CA ALA A 117 -2.95 18.66 -1.13
C ALA A 117 -3.43 19.41 0.12
N TYR A 118 -4.16 18.74 1.01
CA TYR A 118 -4.54 19.27 2.33
C TYR A 118 -3.42 19.18 3.38
N LYS A 119 -2.28 18.57 3.06
CA LYS A 119 -1.12 18.56 3.97
C LYS A 119 -0.67 20.00 4.26
N ASN A 120 -0.64 20.37 5.54
CA ASN A 120 -0.32 21.72 6.04
C ASN A 120 -1.38 22.80 5.73
N ILE A 121 -2.56 22.44 5.25
CA ILE A 121 -3.70 23.35 5.19
C ILE A 121 -4.35 23.40 6.58
N PRO A 122 -4.79 24.59 7.06
CA PRO A 122 -5.51 24.69 8.33
C PRO A 122 -6.74 23.78 8.39
N GLU A 123 -7.08 23.31 9.59
CA GLU A 123 -8.18 22.35 9.79
C GLU A 123 -9.54 22.95 9.37
N GLU A 124 -9.76 24.24 9.66
CA GLU A 124 -10.94 24.99 9.21
C GLU A 124 -11.13 25.04 7.69
N ASP A 125 -10.05 24.96 6.92
CA ASP A 125 -10.06 24.98 5.44
C ASP A 125 -9.99 23.55 4.84
N THR A 126 -9.94 22.53 5.69
CA THR A 126 -9.85 21.12 5.27
C THR A 126 -11.22 20.44 5.42
N PRO A 127 -11.73 19.74 4.37
CA PRO A 127 -12.95 18.94 4.46
C PRO A 127 -12.91 17.97 5.65
N GLU A 128 -14.03 17.82 6.36
CA GLU A 128 -14.11 17.07 7.61
C GLU A 128 -13.58 15.65 7.47
N GLU A 129 -13.93 15.01 6.35
CA GLU A 129 -13.51 13.66 5.99
C GLU A 129 -11.99 13.53 5.83
N TYR A 130 -11.25 14.60 5.52
CA TYR A 130 -9.80 14.57 5.28
C TYR A 130 -8.95 15.10 6.44
N ARG A 131 -9.54 15.80 7.41
CA ARG A 131 -8.82 16.47 8.50
C ARG A 131 -7.84 15.57 9.23
N GLU A 132 -8.30 14.39 9.63
CA GLU A 132 -7.46 13.48 10.44
C GLU A 132 -6.27 12.96 9.63
N MET A 133 -6.48 12.58 8.38
CA MET A 133 -5.40 12.11 7.52
C MET A 133 -4.44 13.24 7.15
N ALA A 134 -4.93 14.46 6.89
CA ALA A 134 -4.09 15.63 6.66
C ALA A 134 -3.22 15.95 7.88
N ARG A 135 -3.77 15.83 9.10
CA ARG A 135 -3.04 15.95 10.37
C ARG A 135 -1.93 14.91 10.49
N ILE A 136 -2.23 13.64 10.18
CA ILE A 136 -1.24 12.55 10.21
C ILE A 136 -0.10 12.81 9.21
N LEU A 137 -0.45 13.20 7.97
CA LEU A 137 0.52 13.53 6.92
C LEU A 137 1.43 14.70 7.32
N ALA A 138 0.88 15.72 7.98
CA ALA A 138 1.64 16.89 8.44
C ALA A 138 2.55 16.57 9.63
N ALA A 139 2.13 15.69 10.54
CA ALA A 139 2.92 15.32 11.71
C ALA A 139 4.15 14.46 11.37
N GLU A 140 4.12 13.73 10.25
CA GLU A 140 5.15 12.82 9.69
C GLU A 140 5.62 11.67 10.59
N THR A 141 5.29 11.72 11.87
CA THR A 141 5.63 10.79 12.95
C THR A 141 4.40 10.12 13.54
N ASP A 142 3.21 10.68 13.30
CA ASP A 142 1.94 9.99 13.57
C ASP A 142 1.78 8.84 12.56
N ARG A 143 1.41 7.67 13.09
CA ARG A 143 1.27 6.40 12.35
C ARG A 143 -0.14 5.82 12.47
N SER A 144 -1.09 6.64 12.92
CA SER A 144 -2.48 6.23 13.06
C SER A 144 -3.05 5.82 11.71
N ALA A 145 -3.84 4.74 11.72
CA ALA A 145 -4.61 4.31 10.56
C ALA A 145 -6.00 4.93 10.65
N VAL A 146 -6.57 5.26 9.48
CA VAL A 146 -7.89 5.87 9.37
C VAL A 146 -8.68 5.09 8.34
N ASP A 147 -9.81 4.55 8.79
CA ASP A 147 -10.81 3.92 7.92
C ASP A 147 -11.95 4.91 7.71
N PHE A 148 -12.36 5.07 6.47
CA PHE A 148 -13.43 5.98 6.09
C PHE A 148 -14.18 5.46 4.88
N THR A 149 -15.31 6.08 4.57
CA THR A 149 -16.11 5.75 3.40
C THR A 149 -16.31 6.98 2.56
N ILE A 150 -16.30 6.82 1.25
CA ILE A 150 -16.62 7.89 0.31
C ILE A 150 -17.82 7.52 -0.54
N SER A 151 -18.40 8.56 -1.13
CA SER A 151 -19.33 8.40 -2.25
C SER A 151 -18.69 8.99 -3.50
N MET A 152 -18.80 8.30 -4.63
CA MET A 152 -18.19 8.74 -5.88
C MET A 152 -19.07 8.39 -7.09
N PRO A 153 -18.96 9.10 -8.23
CA PRO A 153 -19.65 8.72 -9.45
C PRO A 153 -19.29 7.29 -9.87
N ASP A 154 -20.29 6.51 -10.27
CA ASP A 154 -20.07 5.16 -10.79
C ASP A 154 -19.41 5.24 -12.18
N PRO A 155 -18.17 4.72 -12.36
CA PRO A 155 -17.49 4.77 -13.65
C PRO A 155 -18.09 3.81 -14.69
N VAL A 156 -18.99 2.91 -14.29
CA VAL A 156 -19.68 1.95 -15.16
C VAL A 156 -21.10 2.43 -15.51
N HIS A 157 -21.81 3.01 -14.54
CA HIS A 157 -23.20 3.44 -14.71
C HIS A 157 -23.34 4.96 -14.62
N GLU A 158 -23.32 5.62 -15.78
CA GLU A 158 -23.43 7.07 -15.88
C GLU A 158 -24.68 7.62 -15.14
N GLY A 159 -24.48 8.66 -14.33
CA GLY A 159 -25.52 9.29 -13.53
C GLY A 159 -25.84 8.60 -12.20
N GLN A 160 -25.20 7.47 -11.89
CA GLN A 160 -25.29 6.81 -10.59
C GLN A 160 -24.11 7.16 -9.68
N MET A 161 -24.34 7.10 -8.37
CA MET A 161 -23.31 7.25 -7.35
C MET A 161 -23.07 5.90 -6.68
N LEU A 162 -21.81 5.52 -6.55
CA LEU A 162 -21.38 4.47 -5.64
C LEU A 162 -21.26 5.08 -4.26
N GLU A 163 -22.10 4.64 -3.34
CA GLU A 163 -22.07 5.05 -1.93
C GLU A 163 -21.29 4.03 -1.10
N ASN A 164 -20.72 4.49 0.02
CA ASN A 164 -20.06 3.66 1.02
C ASN A 164 -18.88 2.82 0.47
N VAL A 165 -18.10 3.40 -0.44
CA VAL A 165 -16.85 2.77 -0.89
C VAL A 165 -15.84 2.86 0.26
N ASP A 166 -15.43 1.71 0.78
CA ASP A 166 -14.47 1.62 1.89
C ASP A 166 -13.09 2.13 1.46
N MET A 167 -12.44 2.90 2.32
CA MET A 167 -11.12 3.46 2.12
C MET A 167 -10.30 3.29 3.38
N HIS A 168 -9.05 2.89 3.21
CA HIS A 168 -8.13 2.59 4.29
C HIS A 168 -6.83 3.37 4.09
N PHE A 169 -6.57 4.32 4.99
CA PHE A 169 -5.32 5.07 5.05
C PHE A 169 -4.45 4.52 6.19
N CYS A 170 -3.19 4.21 5.91
CA CYS A 170 -2.28 3.69 6.93
C CYS A 170 -0.81 3.98 6.61
N SER A 171 0.03 3.93 7.65
CA SER A 171 1.47 3.90 7.48
C SER A 171 1.98 2.45 7.33
N ALA A 172 2.96 2.25 6.45
CA ALA A 172 3.66 0.98 6.27
C ALA A 172 5.18 1.20 6.25
N ILE A 173 5.96 0.11 6.29
CA ILE A 173 7.41 0.14 6.08
C ILE A 173 7.72 -0.39 4.69
N ALA A 174 8.44 0.41 3.90
CA ALA A 174 9.09 -0.06 2.70
C ALA A 174 10.39 -0.78 3.06
N PHE A 175 10.37 -2.11 2.95
CA PHE A 175 11.58 -2.91 3.04
C PHE A 175 12.28 -2.91 1.69
N HIS A 176 13.50 -2.38 1.60
CA HIS A 176 14.22 -2.24 0.33
C HIS A 176 14.33 -3.59 -0.42
N LYS A 177 14.48 -4.70 0.31
CA LYS A 177 14.56 -6.04 -0.29
C LYS A 177 13.29 -6.46 -1.04
N ASP A 178 12.16 -5.87 -0.68
CA ASP A 178 10.84 -6.20 -1.21
C ASP A 178 10.44 -5.32 -2.40
N LEU A 179 11.25 -4.31 -2.70
CA LEU A 179 11.08 -3.43 -3.84
C LEU A 179 11.91 -3.94 -5.02
N PRO A 180 11.35 -3.94 -6.25
CA PRO A 180 12.14 -4.02 -7.46
C PRO A 180 13.21 -2.91 -7.47
N GLY A 181 14.44 -3.21 -7.90
CA GLY A 181 15.55 -2.24 -7.86
C GLY A 181 16.02 -1.81 -6.45
N SER A 182 15.38 -2.29 -5.38
CA SER A 182 15.64 -1.93 -3.98
C SER A 182 15.37 -0.47 -3.59
N HIS A 183 14.62 0.27 -4.41
CA HIS A 183 14.18 1.63 -4.13
C HIS A 183 12.83 1.89 -4.81
N LEU A 184 12.15 2.97 -4.45
CA LEU A 184 10.96 3.43 -5.17
C LEU A 184 11.41 4.21 -6.41
N SER A 185 10.91 3.86 -7.60
CA SER A 185 11.17 4.66 -8.81
C SER A 185 9.92 4.78 -9.66
N GLY A 186 9.38 6.00 -9.80
CA GLY A 186 8.26 6.28 -10.69
C GLY A 186 6.97 5.51 -10.43
N CYS A 187 6.83 4.89 -9.24
CA CYS A 187 5.65 4.12 -8.85
C CYS A 187 4.66 4.98 -8.07
N SER A 188 3.42 4.99 -8.54
CA SER A 188 2.29 5.57 -7.79
C SER A 188 1.52 4.49 -7.02
N PHE A 189 1.61 3.24 -7.47
CA PHE A 189 0.91 2.11 -6.86
C PHE A 189 1.88 1.01 -6.44
N LEU A 190 1.58 0.40 -5.30
CA LEU A 190 2.30 -0.71 -4.71
C LEU A 190 1.32 -1.87 -4.49
N PRO A 191 1.66 -3.11 -4.90
CA PRO A 191 0.89 -4.27 -4.48
C PRO A 191 1.16 -4.54 -2.99
N VAL A 192 0.10 -4.73 -2.23
CA VAL A 192 0.19 -4.94 -0.78
C VAL A 192 -0.70 -6.09 -0.33
N LEU A 193 -0.31 -6.73 0.77
CA LEU A 193 -1.15 -7.62 1.56
C LEU A 193 -1.87 -6.80 2.61
N ALA A 194 -3.19 -6.81 2.57
CA ALA A 194 -4.06 -6.13 3.52
C ALA A 194 -5.13 -7.07 4.08
N ALA A 195 -5.51 -6.86 5.34
CA ALA A 195 -6.59 -7.58 6.01
C ALA A 195 -7.33 -6.64 6.97
N PRO A 196 -8.02 -5.60 6.45
CA PRO A 196 -8.57 -4.51 7.28
C PRO A 196 -9.53 -4.99 8.37
N GLU A 197 -10.27 -6.08 8.11
CA GLU A 197 -11.16 -6.73 9.09
C GLU A 197 -10.44 -7.33 10.31
N LYS A 198 -9.11 -7.41 10.28
CA LYS A 198 -8.28 -8.10 11.29
C LYS A 198 -7.15 -7.23 11.82
N THR A 199 -6.58 -6.37 10.98
CA THR A 199 -5.48 -5.48 11.35
C THR A 199 -5.41 -4.28 10.42
N SER A 200 -4.97 -3.14 10.95
CA SER A 200 -4.59 -1.96 10.18
C SER A 200 -3.19 -2.06 9.57
N ALA A 201 -2.40 -3.07 9.95
CA ALA A 201 -1.10 -3.30 9.36
C ALA A 201 -1.23 -3.67 7.88
N VAL A 202 -0.30 -3.17 7.07
CA VAL A 202 -0.16 -3.52 5.67
C VAL A 202 1.29 -3.93 5.40
N LEU A 203 1.45 -4.95 4.56
CA LEU A 203 2.76 -5.37 4.06
C LEU A 203 2.85 -5.16 2.56
N ILE A 204 3.88 -4.47 2.09
CA ILE A 204 4.20 -4.47 0.67
C ILE A 204 4.49 -5.91 0.23
N LEU A 205 3.86 -6.32 -0.86
CA LEU A 205 4.03 -7.65 -1.41
C LEU A 205 5.51 -7.85 -1.75
N PRO A 206 6.15 -8.99 -1.44
CA PRO A 206 7.53 -9.22 -1.83
C PRO A 206 7.70 -9.18 -3.36
N LYS A 207 8.77 -8.52 -3.85
CA LYS A 207 9.05 -8.33 -5.28
C LYS A 207 9.00 -9.59 -6.14
N GLU A 208 9.24 -10.76 -5.56
CA GLU A 208 9.19 -12.03 -6.29
C GLU A 208 7.81 -12.31 -6.89
N TYR A 209 6.75 -11.75 -6.31
CA TYR A 209 5.38 -11.88 -6.82
C TYR A 209 4.98 -10.75 -7.76
N TRP A 210 5.74 -9.66 -7.85
CA TRP A 210 5.38 -8.54 -8.70
C TRP A 210 5.44 -8.95 -10.17
N THR A 211 4.48 -8.46 -10.95
CA THR A 211 4.35 -8.78 -12.38
C THR A 211 4.82 -7.65 -13.29
N ALA A 212 5.13 -6.49 -12.72
CA ALA A 212 5.84 -5.38 -13.34
C ALA A 212 6.82 -4.78 -12.31
N PRO A 213 7.93 -4.15 -12.74
CA PRO A 213 8.83 -3.49 -11.80
C PRO A 213 8.13 -2.35 -11.05
N TYR A 214 7.24 -1.62 -11.72
CA TYR A 214 6.46 -0.53 -11.14
C TYR A 214 5.12 -0.42 -11.85
N TYR A 215 4.12 0.12 -11.17
CA TYR A 215 2.77 0.31 -11.70
C TYR A 215 2.46 1.82 -11.80
N GLN A 216 2.21 2.28 -13.02
CA GLN A 216 1.64 3.59 -13.36
C GLN A 216 0.25 3.32 -13.92
N LEU A 217 -0.72 3.15 -13.01
CA LEU A 217 -2.10 2.77 -13.33
C LEU A 217 -2.96 4.00 -13.56
#